data_AF-X1C982-F1
#
_entry.id   AF-X1C982-F1
#
_cell.length_a   1.000
_cell.length_b   1.000
_cell.length_c   1.000
_cell.angle_alpha   90.00
_cell.angle_beta   90.00
_cell.angle_gamma   90.00
#
_symmetry.space_group_name_H-M   'P 1'
#
loop_
_entity.id
_entity.type
_entity.pdbx_description
1 polymer ?
#
loop_
_entity_poly.entity_id
_entity_poly.type
_entity_poly.pdbx_seq_one_letter_code
_entity_poly.pdbx_strand_id
1 'polypeptide(L)' 'MNGKKRFYTGYTNNLYRRWNEHRSGKGAKFCRGKKYLELKYFEAYTNRKEAMKRELEIKTFSRKQKKELINSIYL' A
#
# COMPACT_ATOMS: atom_id res chain seq x y z
N MET A 1 -13.93 -18.45 9.31
CA MET A 1 -12.83 -17.49 9.66
C MET A 1 -13.00 -16.19 8.88
N ASN A 2 -13.73 -15.20 9.42
CA ASN A 2 -14.00 -13.93 8.74
C ASN A 2 -12.87 -12.90 8.96
N GLY A 3 -11.68 -13.18 8.43
CA GLY A 3 -10.55 -12.25 8.46
C GLY A 3 -10.79 -11.06 7.53
N LYS A 4 -11.21 -9.91 8.07
CA LYS A 4 -11.34 -8.64 7.31
C LYS A 4 -9.98 -8.30 6.65
N LYS A 5 -9.80 -8.54 5.34
CA LYS A 5 -8.55 -8.19 4.62
C LYS A 5 -8.24 -6.71 4.86
N ARG A 6 -7.11 -6.35 5.47
CA ARG A 6 -6.75 -4.95 5.76
C ARG A 6 -5.79 -4.43 4.70
N PHE A 7 -6.08 -3.26 4.13
CA PHE A 7 -5.16 -2.58 3.23
C PHE A 7 -4.19 -1.71 4.03
N TYR A 8 -2.94 -1.67 3.58
CA TYR A 8 -1.94 -0.70 4.01
C TYR A 8 -1.64 0.23 2.83
N THR A 9 -1.44 1.50 3.13
CA THR A 9 -1.12 2.53 2.14
C THR A 9 0.10 3.28 2.67
N GLY A 10 1.13 3.40 1.84
CA GLY A 10 2.40 4.03 2.19
C GLY A 10 3.07 4.60 0.95
N TYR A 11 3.96 5.58 1.14
CA TYR A 11 4.89 6.00 0.09
C TYR A 11 6.32 5.51 0.37
N THR A 12 7.15 5.51 -0.68
CA THR A 12 8.57 5.16 -0.63
C THR A 12 9.28 5.72 -1.86
N ASN A 13 10.57 6.03 -1.73
CA ASN A 13 11.45 6.34 -2.87
C ASN A 13 12.11 5.09 -3.48
N ASN A 14 11.98 3.94 -2.82
CA ASN A 14 12.47 2.66 -3.30
C ASN A 14 11.42 1.59 -3.00
N LEU A 15 10.67 1.19 -4.03
CA LEU A 15 9.56 0.23 -3.91
C LEU A 15 10.06 -1.15 -3.50
N TYR A 16 11.14 -1.63 -4.13
CA TYR A 16 11.69 -2.96 -3.88
C TYR A 16 12.18 -3.13 -2.44
N ARG A 17 12.97 -2.17 -1.94
CA ARG A 17 13.43 -2.18 -0.54
C ARG A 17 12.26 -2.20 0.43
N ARG A 18 11.28 -1.31 0.23
CA ARG A 18 10.09 -1.21 1.11
C ARG A 18 9.28 -2.49 1.11
N TRP A 19 9.12 -3.11 -0.05
CA TRP A 19 8.41 -4.36 -0.20
C TRP A 19 9.07 -5.49 0.58
N ASN A 20 10.40 -5.62 0.48
CA ASN A 20 11.15 -6.62 1.22
C ASN A 20 11.11 -6.38 2.74
N GLU A 21 11.25 -5.13 3.18
CA GLU A 21 11.09 -4.76 4.59
C GLU A 21 9.72 -5.21 5.11
N HIS A 22 8.64 -4.88 4.39
CA HIS A 22 7.29 -5.25 4.80
C HIS A 22 7.08 -6.76 4.86
N ARG A 23 7.53 -7.51 3.85
CA ARG A 23 7.46 -8.99 3.85
C ARG A 23 8.27 -9.62 4.98
N SER A 24 9.37 -8.99 5.40
CA SER A 24 10.16 -9.42 6.55
C SER A 24 9.57 -9.00 7.92
N GLY A 25 8.40 -8.35 7.92
CA GLY A 25 7.75 -7.86 9.13
C GLY A 25 8.36 -6.58 9.72
N LYS A 26 9.18 -5.86 8.93
CA LYS A 26 9.86 -4.61 9.30
C LYS A 26 9.21 -3.40 8.60
N GLY A 27 9.72 -2.19 8.86
CA GLY A 27 9.37 -0.96 8.14
C GLY A 27 8.04 -0.29 8.51
N ALA A 28 7.07 -1.02 9.08
CA ALA A 28 5.85 -0.45 9.65
C ALA A 28 5.28 -1.33 10.77
N LYS A 29 4.72 -0.72 11.82
CA LYS A 29 4.03 -1.45 12.92
C LYS A 29 2.94 -2.38 12.38
N PHE A 30 2.27 -1.99 11.30
CA PHE A 30 1.23 -2.79 10.65
C PHE A 30 1.74 -4.11 10.04
N CYS A 31 3.00 -4.16 9.60
CA CYS A 31 3.56 -5.32 8.89
C CYS A 31 4.16 -6.36 9.86
N ARG A 32 4.43 -6.00 11.12
CA ARG A 32 4.99 -6.91 12.12
C ARG A 32 4.07 -8.12 12.32
N GLY A 33 4.62 -9.33 12.17
CA GLY A 33 3.89 -10.59 12.34
C GLY A 33 2.97 -10.98 11.17
N LYS A 34 2.96 -10.23 10.06
CA LYS A 34 2.18 -10.59 8.86
C LYS A 34 3.02 -11.43 7.90
N LYS A 35 2.73 -12.73 7.85
CA LYS A 35 3.40 -13.68 6.94
C LYS A 35 3.01 -13.50 5.48
N TYR A 36 1.78 -13.06 5.20
CA TYR A 36 1.26 -12.94 3.85
C TYR A 36 0.87 -11.50 3.55
N LEU A 37 1.76 -10.81 2.85
CA LEU A 37 1.50 -9.51 2.25
C LEU A 37 1.54 -9.68 0.73
N GLU A 38 0.71 -8.91 0.04
CA GLU A 38 0.65 -8.86 -1.42
C GLU A 38 0.69 -7.38 -1.83
N LEU A 39 1.57 -7.03 -2.76
CA LEU A 39 1.55 -5.71 -3.40
C LEU A 39 0.44 -5.71 -4.45
N LYS A 40 -0.62 -4.93 -4.20
CA LYS A 40 -1.80 -4.89 -5.09
C LYS A 40 -1.81 -3.72 -6.06
N TYR A 41 -1.12 -2.64 -5.74
CA TYR A 41 -1.18 -1.39 -6.47
C TYR A 41 0.02 -0.51 -6.14
N PHE A 42 0.58 0.19 -7.13
CA PHE A 42 1.56 1.25 -6.93
C PHE A 42 1.42 2.32 -8.02
N GLU A 43 1.76 3.57 -7.68
CA GLU A 43 1.87 4.70 -8.59
C GLU A 43 3.25 5.34 -8.39
N ALA A 44 3.82 5.91 -9.45
CA ALA A 44 5.10 6.62 -9.40
C ALA A 44 4.89 8.12 -9.65
N TYR A 45 5.62 8.95 -8.91
CA TYR A 45 5.56 10.40 -8.99
C TYR A 45 6.98 10.96 -9.08
N THR A 46 7.14 12.05 -9.84
CA THR A 46 8.46 12.69 -10.04
C THR A 46 8.95 13.45 -8.82
N ASN A 47 8.03 13.88 -7.95
CA ASN A 47 8.37 14.63 -6.75
C ASN A 47 7.68 14.07 -5.50
N ARG A 48 8.34 14.28 -4.36
CA ARG A 48 7.89 13.79 -3.05
C ARG A 48 6.55 14.39 -2.62
N LYS A 49 6.28 15.65 -2.97
CA LYS A 49 5.08 16.37 -2.54
C LYS A 49 3.82 15.73 -3.12
N GLU A 50 3.81 15.46 -4.42
CA GLU A 50 2.69 14.80 -5.09
C GLU A 50 2.52 13.36 -4.59
N ALA A 51 3.63 12.61 -4.42
CA ALA A 51 3.57 11.26 -3.85
C ALA A 51 2.90 11.22 -2.46
N MET A 52 3.28 12.16 -1.58
CA MET A 52 2.70 12.24 -0.22
C MET A 52 1.26 12.74 -0.23
N LYS A 53 0.92 13.71 -1.10
CA LYS A 53 -0.45 14.18 -1.29
C LYS A 53 -1.36 13.03 -1.71
N ARG A 54 -0.93 12.25 -2.69
CA ARG A 54 -1.65 11.06 -3.16
C ARG A 54 -1.77 9.99 -2.07
N GLU A 55 -0.70 9.74 -1.31
CA GLU A 55 -0.74 8.80 -0.19
C GLU A 55 -1.81 9.21 0.85
N LEU A 56 -1.88 10.50 1.19
CA LEU A 56 -2.87 11.02 2.12
C LEU A 56 -4.29 10.86 1.59
N GLU A 57 -4.50 11.14 0.31
CA GLU A 57 -5.78 10.94 -0.37
C GLU A 57 -6.21 9.45 -0.32
N ILE A 58 -5.33 8.52 -0.70
CA ILE A 58 -5.66 7.09 -0.64
C ILE A 58 -5.88 6.62 0.81
N LYS A 59 -5.24 7.23 1.81
CA LYS A 59 -5.51 6.92 3.22
C LYS A 59 -6.95 7.23 3.62
N THR A 60 -7.59 8.26 3.06
CA THR A 60 -8.99 8.61 3.34
C THR A 60 -9.99 7.73 2.59
N PHE A 61 -9.55 7.01 1.57
CA PHE A 61 -10.45 6.16 0.77
C PHE A 61 -11.14 5.08 1.60
N SER A 62 -12.42 4.90 1.31
CA SER A 62 -13.19 3.76 1.76
C SER A 62 -12.60 2.45 1.22
N ARG A 63 -13.02 1.33 1.83
CA ARG A 63 -12.63 0.00 1.36
C ARG A 63 -13.04 -0.25 -0.10
N LYS A 64 -14.19 0.29 -0.54
CA LYS A 64 -14.71 0.15 -1.90
C LYS A 64 -13.79 0.88 -2.89
N GLN A 65 -13.51 2.16 -2.62
CA GLN A 65 -12.61 2.98 -3.43
C GLN A 65 -11.22 2.36 -3.57
N LYS A 66 -10.66 1.78 -2.50
CA LYS A 66 -9.36 1.07 -2.60
C LYS A 66 -9.42 -0.15 -3.51
N LYS A 67 -10.53 -0.87 -3.54
CA LYS A 67 -10.70 -2.02 -4.45
C LYS A 67 -10.83 -1.57 -5.89
N GLU A 68 -11.59 -0.52 -6.15
CA GLU A 68 -11.74 0.08 -7.49
C GLU A 68 -10.38 0.53 -8.02
N LEU A 69 -9.58 1.21 -7.20
CA LEU A 69 -8.21 1.60 -7.55
C LEU A 69 -7.31 0.39 -7.87
N ILE A 70 -7.38 -0.69 -7.08
CA ILE A 70 -6.62 -1.92 -7.36
C ILE A 70 -7.07 -2.55 -8.69
N ASN A 71 -8.37 -2.55 -8.95
CA ASN A 71 -8.94 -3.18 -10.14
C ASN A 71 -8.68 -2.37 -11.42
N SER A 72 -8.42 -1.07 -11.32
CA SER A 72 -8.14 -0.23 -12.49
C SER A 72 -6.83 -0.57 -13.21
N ILE A 73 -5.98 -1.44 -12.65
CA ILE A 73 -4.76 -1.94 -13.31
C ILE A 73 -5.07 -3.09 -14.30
N TYR A 74 -6.20 -3.78 -14.12
CA TYR A 74 -6.55 -4.97 -14.92
C TYR A 74 -7.54 -4.68 -16.06
N LEU A 75 -7.83 -3.39 -16.29
CA LEU A 75 -8.57 -2.90 -17.45
C LEU A 75 -7.57 -2.45 -18.51
#